data_AF-A0A923QQR5-F1
#
_entry.id   AF-A0A923QQR5-F1
#
_cell.length_a   1.000
_cell.length_b   1.000
_cell.length_c   1.000
_cell.angle_alpha   90.00
_cell.angle_beta   90.00
_cell.angle_gamma   90.00
#
_symmetry.space_group_name_H-M   'P 1'
#
loop_
_entity.id
_entity.type
_entity.pdbx_description
1 polymer ?
#
loop_
_entity_poly.entity_id
_entity_poly.type
_entity_poly.pdbx_seq_one_letter_code
_entity_poly.pdbx_strand_id
1 'polypeptide(L)'
;MYLLDYFIKVEEGLPPDKRTLKNVSFMKALVGDVSNLHTQLFGTYKTANFSLTQWDGSPINRNQNVRYGKSVFQSLIDNNTSEPTMSSTWLLITDNFLGSDFRLAIRGERLIFEYAINAWFDTVFRQPTQLSDIYTTTNTILSVPVFRVGSSEQESSNVFSNTSSELVINDYNFNSQFNMTIWVPLAFFNSLGATSSLRESIIRNFADKYINAGIIYNCATY
;
A
#
# COMPACT_ATOMS: atom_id res chain seq x y z
N MET A 1 0.26 17.14 -15.82
CA MET A 1 1.30 17.19 -14.76
C MET A 1 2.38 18.15 -15.22
N TYR A 2 2.67 19.21 -14.45
CA TYR A 2 3.73 20.15 -14.82
C TYR A 2 5.08 19.49 -14.59
N LEU A 3 5.87 19.37 -15.66
CA LEU A 3 7.25 18.92 -15.61
C LEU A 3 8.07 20.11 -15.11
N LEU A 4 8.43 20.11 -13.82
CA LEU A 4 9.23 21.17 -13.22
C LEU A 4 10.70 20.95 -13.58
N ASP A 5 11.10 21.53 -14.71
CA ASP A 5 12.51 21.60 -15.08
C ASP A 5 13.13 22.89 -14.53
N TYR A 6 13.90 22.72 -13.46
CA TYR A 6 14.59 23.83 -12.79
C TYR A 6 15.57 24.56 -13.73
N PHE A 7 16.18 23.88 -14.69
CA PHE A 7 17.12 24.50 -15.62
C PHE A 7 16.40 25.39 -16.63
N ILE A 8 15.21 24.99 -17.09
CA ILE A 8 14.35 25.85 -17.93
C ILE A 8 13.88 27.05 -17.13
N LYS A 9 13.47 26.86 -15.86
CA LYS A 9 13.02 27.97 -15.00
C LYS A 9 14.11 28.98 -14.68
N VAL A 10 15.36 28.56 -14.56
CA VAL A 10 16.50 29.48 -14.45
C VAL A 10 16.63 30.37 -15.68
N GLU A 11 16.47 29.80 -16.87
CA GLU A 11 16.60 30.53 -18.12
C GLU A 11 15.42 31.51 -18.34
N GLU A 12 14.20 31.06 -18.04
CA GLU A 12 12.99 31.91 -18.07
C GLU A 12 13.06 33.05 -17.05
N GLY A 13 13.57 32.78 -15.85
CA GLY A 13 13.66 33.75 -14.74
C GLY A 13 14.74 34.82 -14.91
N LEU A 14 15.73 34.59 -15.79
CA LEU A 14 16.72 35.62 -16.11
C LEU A 14 16.14 36.66 -17.08
N PRO A 15 16.35 37.97 -16.85
CA PRO A 15 16.01 39.00 -17.82
C PRO A 15 16.68 38.72 -19.17
N PRO A 16 16.00 38.96 -20.31
CA PRO A 16 16.53 38.64 -21.65
C PRO A 16 17.97 39.12 -21.88
N ASP A 17 18.28 40.36 -21.49
CA ASP A 17 19.60 40.97 -21.66
C ASP A 17 20.71 40.35 -20.81
N LYS A 18 20.36 39.53 -19.82
CA LYS A 18 21.28 38.85 -18.90
C LYS A 18 21.42 37.35 -19.16
N ARG A 19 20.72 36.79 -20.16
CA ARG A 19 20.80 35.38 -20.59
C ARG A 19 22.07 35.06 -21.39
N THR A 20 23.22 35.59 -20.95
CA THR A 20 24.50 35.20 -21.52
C THR A 20 24.83 33.77 -21.07
N LEU A 21 25.56 33.02 -21.91
CA LEU A 21 25.93 31.63 -21.63
C LEU A 21 26.59 31.47 -20.25
N LYS A 22 27.43 32.44 -19.86
CA LYS A 22 28.12 32.45 -18.56
C LYS A 22 27.14 32.58 -17.38
N ASN A 23 26.20 33.52 -17.45
CA ASN A 23 25.24 33.75 -16.38
C ASN A 23 24.25 32.60 -16.24
N VAL A 24 23.78 32.06 -17.36
CA VAL A 24 22.89 30.90 -17.38
C VAL A 24 23.60 29.69 -16.77
N SER A 25 24.84 29.41 -17.18
CA SER A 25 25.60 28.26 -16.64
C SER A 25 25.87 28.39 -15.14
N PHE A 26 26.22 29.60 -14.67
CA PHE A 26 26.42 29.86 -13.24
C PHE A 26 25.13 29.65 -12.44
N MET A 27 24.00 30.17 -12.91
CA MET A 27 22.72 29.99 -12.22
C MET A 27 22.22 28.54 -12.28
N LYS A 28 22.43 27.84 -13.40
CA LYS A 28 22.13 26.40 -13.52
C LYS A 28 22.98 25.58 -12.55
N ALA A 29 24.25 25.93 -12.34
CA ALA A 29 25.10 25.28 -11.34
C ALA A 29 24.56 25.48 -9.91
N LEU A 30 24.14 26.70 -9.55
CA LEU A 30 23.56 26.99 -8.23
C LEU A 30 22.24 26.25 -7.97
N VAL A 31 21.40 26.13 -8.99
CA VAL A 31 20.10 25.45 -8.88
C VAL A 31 20.22 23.93 -9.06
N GLY A 32 21.35 23.43 -9.57
CA GLY A 32 21.61 22.01 -9.77
C GLY A 32 21.39 21.19 -8.50
N ASP A 33 21.90 21.66 -7.36
CA ASP A 33 21.73 20.99 -6.07
C ASP A 33 20.26 20.99 -5.61
N VAL A 34 19.52 22.07 -5.86
CA VAL A 34 18.08 22.15 -5.56
C VAL A 34 17.30 21.18 -6.43
N SER A 35 17.63 21.06 -7.71
CA SER A 35 17.01 20.11 -8.63
C SER A 35 17.28 18.66 -8.21
N ASN A 36 18.50 18.37 -7.78
CA ASN A 36 18.89 17.06 -7.26
C ASN A 36 18.14 16.71 -5.97
N LEU A 37 18.08 17.64 -5.01
CA LEU A 37 17.33 17.46 -3.77
C LEU A 37 15.83 17.29 -4.03
N HIS A 38 15.26 18.07 -4.96
CA HIS A 38 13.86 17.90 -5.34
C HIS A 38 13.62 16.51 -5.92
N THR A 39 14.47 16.07 -6.85
CA THR A 39 14.33 14.74 -7.47
C THR A 39 14.52 13.62 -6.45
N GLN A 40 15.49 13.74 -5.55
CA GLN A 40 15.75 12.74 -4.51
C GLN A 40 14.65 12.68 -3.46
N LEU A 41 14.11 13.82 -3.00
CA LEU A 41 13.08 13.83 -1.97
C LEU A 41 11.68 13.65 -2.55
N PHE A 42 11.26 14.54 -3.45
CA PHE A 42 9.91 14.48 -4.03
C PHE A 42 9.76 13.31 -5.00
N GLY A 43 10.79 12.98 -5.79
CA GLY A 43 10.74 11.82 -6.68
C GLY A 43 10.56 10.54 -5.89
N THR A 44 11.41 10.28 -4.90
CA THR A 44 11.31 9.10 -4.03
C THR A 44 10.03 9.08 -3.20
N TYR A 45 9.52 10.22 -2.73
CA TYR A 45 8.23 10.27 -2.04
C TYR A 45 7.06 9.93 -2.98
N LYS A 46 7.15 10.33 -4.25
CA LYS A 46 6.06 10.22 -5.21
C LYS A 46 5.95 8.83 -5.82
N THR A 47 7.07 8.30 -6.31
CA THR A 47 7.10 7.03 -7.05
C THR A 47 7.32 5.85 -6.12
N ALA A 48 6.79 4.69 -6.49
CA ALA A 48 7.06 3.45 -5.76
C ALA A 48 8.53 3.05 -5.90
N ASN A 49 9.16 2.69 -4.79
CA ASN A 49 10.58 2.41 -4.72
C ASN A 49 10.85 0.89 -4.59
N PHE A 50 10.17 0.07 -5.38
CA PHE A 50 10.29 -1.39 -5.30
C PHE A 50 11.70 -1.90 -5.59
N SER A 51 12.43 -1.21 -6.46
CA SER A 51 13.78 -1.59 -6.91
C SER A 51 14.90 -1.16 -5.97
N LEU A 52 14.61 -0.36 -4.95
CA LEU A 52 15.64 0.01 -3.98
C LEU A 52 16.05 -1.23 -3.18
N THR A 53 17.36 -1.41 -3.05
CA THR A 53 17.95 -2.49 -2.26
C THR A 53 17.47 -2.39 -0.81
N GLN A 54 17.03 -3.52 -0.26
CA GLN A 54 16.77 -3.64 1.16
C GLN A 54 18.09 -3.65 1.91
N TRP A 55 18.20 -2.82 2.95
CA TRP A 55 19.41 -2.79 3.77
C TRP A 55 19.65 -4.16 4.42
N ASP A 56 20.85 -4.68 4.21
CA ASP A 56 21.30 -6.01 4.66
C ASP A 56 22.62 -5.93 5.46
N GLY A 57 23.05 -4.71 5.81
CA GLY A 57 24.34 -4.45 6.47
C GLY A 57 25.50 -4.18 5.51
N SER A 58 25.31 -4.29 4.19
CA SER A 58 26.33 -3.92 3.21
C SER A 58 26.65 -2.42 3.25
N PRO A 59 27.89 -2.00 2.94
CA PRO A 59 28.25 -0.59 2.95
C PRO A 59 27.51 0.23 1.89
N ILE A 60 26.92 1.34 2.32
CA ILE A 60 26.16 2.27 1.48
C ILE A 60 26.92 3.60 1.36
N ASN A 61 27.07 4.11 0.14
CA ASN A 61 27.74 5.37 -0.09
C ASN A 61 26.82 6.57 0.18
N ARG A 62 27.43 7.75 0.33
CA ARG A 62 26.70 8.98 0.57
C ARG A 62 25.70 9.25 -0.55
N ASN A 63 24.54 9.77 -0.18
CA ASN A 63 23.40 10.08 -1.05
C ASN A 63 22.73 8.88 -1.72
N GLN A 64 23.13 7.64 -1.41
CA GLN A 64 22.42 6.45 -1.86
C GLN A 64 21.21 6.16 -0.97
N ASN A 65 20.13 5.71 -1.61
CA ASN A 65 18.87 5.38 -0.95
C ASN A 65 18.74 3.88 -0.75
N VAL A 66 18.24 3.46 0.40
CA VAL A 66 17.97 2.06 0.74
C VAL A 66 16.60 1.92 1.40
N ARG A 67 16.02 0.73 1.29
CA ARG A 67 14.81 0.37 2.02
C ARG A 67 15.15 -0.26 3.36
N TYR A 68 14.51 0.21 4.43
CA TYR A 68 14.57 -0.43 5.73
C TYR A 68 13.16 -0.54 6.31
N GLY A 69 12.70 -1.77 6.52
CA GLY A 69 11.31 -2.05 6.82
C GLY A 69 10.38 -1.54 5.71
N LYS A 70 9.47 -0.63 6.06
CA LYS A 70 8.54 0.00 5.10
C LYS A 70 8.94 1.41 4.68
N SER A 71 10.09 1.87 5.14
CA SER A 71 10.57 3.23 4.92
C SER A 71 11.78 3.28 3.99
N VAL A 72 12.07 4.45 3.44
CA VAL A 72 13.23 4.71 2.59
C VAL A 72 14.14 5.71 3.28
N PHE A 73 15.41 5.33 3.42
CA PHE A 73 16.45 6.14 4.03
C PHE A 73 17.54 6.48 3.02
N GLN A 74 18.18 7.63 3.21
CA GLN A 74 19.36 8.06 2.46
C GLN A 74 20.57 8.14 3.39
N SER A 75 21.70 7.60 2.95
CA SER A 75 22.95 7.72 3.69
C SER A 75 23.52 9.14 3.59
N LEU A 76 23.91 9.72 4.73
CA LEU A 76 24.55 11.03 4.79
C LEU A 76 26.09 10.96 4.78
N ILE A 77 26.64 9.75 4.91
CA ILE A 77 28.09 9.48 4.93
C ILE A 77 28.45 8.38 3.93
N ASP A 78 29.72 8.32 3.53
CA ASP A 78 30.25 7.22 2.72
C ASP A 78 30.55 5.98 3.56
N ASN A 79 30.48 4.80 2.94
CA ASN A 79 30.75 3.51 3.58
C ASN A 79 29.90 3.30 4.85
N ASN A 80 28.65 3.75 4.83
CA ASN A 80 27.73 3.63 5.95
C ASN A 80 27.29 2.19 6.13
N THR A 81 27.58 1.63 7.31
CA THR A 81 27.22 0.26 7.71
C THR A 81 26.32 0.24 8.94
N SER A 82 25.96 1.41 9.49
CA SER A 82 25.06 1.49 10.62
C SER A 82 23.63 1.17 10.19
N GLU A 83 22.84 0.61 11.10
CA GLU A 83 21.42 0.33 10.87
C GLU A 83 20.64 1.63 10.61
N PRO A 84 19.80 1.69 9.54
CA PRO A 84 19.02 2.88 9.21
C PRO A 84 18.07 3.29 10.33
N THR A 85 18.39 4.41 10.97
CA THR A 85 17.61 5.04 12.04
C THR A 85 17.69 6.56 11.89
N MET A 86 16.70 7.30 12.38
CA MET A 86 16.73 8.78 12.36
C MET A 86 17.93 9.29 13.18
N SER A 87 19.04 9.59 12.52
CA SER A 87 20.33 9.86 13.13
C SER A 87 21.16 10.82 12.27
N SER A 88 22.35 11.20 12.74
CA SER A 88 23.28 12.02 11.95
C SER A 88 23.85 11.31 10.71
N THR A 89 23.61 10.00 10.56
CA THR A 89 24.14 9.18 9.45
C THR A 89 23.10 8.82 8.41
N TRP A 90 21.82 8.94 8.75
CA TRP A 90 20.70 8.53 7.91
C TRP A 90 19.60 9.59 7.91
N LEU A 91 19.13 9.94 6.72
CA LEU A 91 17.97 10.78 6.51
C LEU A 91 16.78 9.92 6.12
N LEU A 92 15.67 10.01 6.86
CA LEU A 92 14.41 9.43 6.42
C LEU A 92 13.82 10.29 5.29
N ILE A 93 13.64 9.70 4.11
CA ILE A 93 13.00 10.38 2.98
C ILE A 93 11.48 10.18 3.04
N THR A 94 11.05 8.93 3.20
CA THR A 94 9.63 8.57 3.26
C THR A 94 9.42 7.42 4.22
N ASP A 95 8.36 7.48 5.00
CA ASP A 95 7.91 6.41 5.90
C ASP A 95 7.36 5.21 5.13
N ASN A 96 6.99 5.41 3.86
CA ASN A 96 6.31 4.45 3.01
C ASN A 96 6.98 4.34 1.62
N PHE A 97 7.56 3.17 1.34
CA PHE A 97 8.26 2.90 0.07
C PHE A 97 7.34 2.77 -1.15
N LEU A 98 6.03 2.56 -0.97
CA LEU A 98 5.08 2.48 -2.08
C LEU A 98 4.94 3.81 -2.82
N GLY A 99 5.32 4.94 -2.20
CA GLY A 99 5.16 6.25 -2.80
C GLY A 99 3.72 6.74 -2.84
N SER A 100 3.50 8.04 -3.08
CA SER A 100 2.15 8.61 -3.11
C SER A 100 1.32 8.15 -4.31
N ASP A 101 1.91 8.11 -5.51
CA ASP A 101 1.17 7.84 -6.74
C ASP A 101 0.60 6.42 -6.76
N PHE A 102 1.42 5.45 -6.35
CA PHE A 102 0.97 4.08 -6.25
C PHE A 102 -0.13 3.94 -5.20
N ARG A 103 0.02 4.56 -4.01
CA ARG A 103 -1.00 4.51 -2.96
C ARG A 103 -2.34 5.10 -3.39
N LEU A 104 -2.33 6.15 -4.21
CA LEU A 104 -3.53 6.73 -4.80
C LEU A 104 -4.15 5.83 -5.87
N ALA A 105 -3.34 5.02 -6.54
CA ALA A 105 -3.79 4.05 -7.53
C ALA A 105 -4.35 2.77 -6.92
N ILE A 106 -4.03 2.45 -5.66
CA ILE A 106 -4.59 1.27 -4.98
C ILE A 106 -6.10 1.46 -4.82
N ARG A 107 -6.85 0.52 -5.38
CA ARG A 107 -8.31 0.43 -5.29
C ARG A 107 -8.69 -0.95 -4.77
N GLY A 108 -9.90 -1.09 -4.24
CA GLY A 108 -10.49 -2.38 -3.83
C GLY A 108 -10.76 -3.37 -4.97
N GLU A 109 -10.19 -3.15 -6.15
CA GLU A 109 -10.21 -4.07 -7.28
C GLU A 109 -9.23 -5.21 -7.01
N ARG A 110 -9.68 -6.46 -7.20
CA ARG A 110 -8.92 -7.67 -6.84
C ARG A 110 -7.46 -7.63 -7.26
N LEU A 111 -7.19 -7.36 -8.53
CA LEU A 111 -5.83 -7.46 -9.09
C LEU A 111 -4.89 -6.39 -8.54
N ILE A 112 -5.37 -5.15 -8.41
CA ILE A 112 -4.59 -4.03 -7.87
C ILE A 112 -4.35 -4.23 -6.37
N PHE A 113 -5.37 -4.65 -5.63
CA PHE A 113 -5.26 -4.94 -4.20
C PHE A 113 -4.29 -6.09 -3.92
N GLU A 114 -4.41 -7.21 -4.66
CA GLU A 114 -3.48 -8.34 -4.55
C GLU A 114 -2.05 -7.93 -4.90
N TYR A 115 -1.84 -7.11 -5.93
CA TYR A 115 -0.51 -6.59 -6.24
C TYR A 115 0.04 -5.72 -5.09
N ALA A 116 -0.78 -4.80 -4.57
CA ALA A 116 -0.38 -3.87 -3.53
C ALA A 116 -0.07 -4.57 -2.20
N ILE A 117 -0.87 -5.54 -1.78
CA ILE A 117 -0.64 -6.27 -0.52
C ILE A 117 0.60 -7.15 -0.60
N ASN A 118 0.83 -7.82 -1.74
CA ASN A 118 2.05 -8.61 -1.92
C ASN A 118 3.30 -7.70 -1.94
N ALA A 119 3.22 -6.59 -2.67
CA ALA A 119 4.31 -5.62 -2.69
C ALA A 119 4.59 -5.03 -1.30
N TRP A 120 3.55 -4.68 -0.53
CA TRP A 120 3.68 -4.17 0.83
C TRP A 120 4.37 -5.14 1.77
N PHE A 121 4.12 -6.43 1.62
CA PHE A 121 4.65 -7.48 2.49
C PHE A 121 5.90 -8.19 1.95
N ASP A 122 6.44 -7.74 0.82
CA ASP A 122 7.59 -8.32 0.15
C ASP A 122 7.36 -9.82 -0.21
N THR A 123 6.11 -10.18 -0.52
CA THR A 123 5.72 -11.50 -1.04
C THR A 123 5.56 -11.47 -2.57
N VAL A 124 5.42 -12.64 -3.19
CA VAL A 124 5.43 -12.75 -4.65
C VAL A 124 4.01 -12.63 -5.22
N PHE A 125 3.78 -11.58 -6.00
CA PHE A 125 2.61 -11.47 -6.87
C PHE A 125 2.79 -12.33 -8.11
N ARG A 126 1.81 -13.18 -8.42
CA ARG A 126 1.83 -14.03 -9.62
C ARG A 126 0.49 -13.87 -10.34
N GLN A 127 0.55 -13.39 -11.58
CA GLN A 127 -0.57 -13.32 -12.53
C GLN A 127 0.01 -13.44 -13.94
N PRO A 128 -0.71 -14.05 -14.92
CA PRO A 128 -2.06 -14.62 -14.83
C PRO A 128 -2.13 -16.14 -14.56
N THR A 129 -1.01 -16.86 -14.62
CA THR A 129 -1.01 -18.34 -14.66
C THR A 129 -1.00 -19.03 -13.30
N GLN A 130 -0.74 -18.30 -12.22
CA GLN A 130 -0.62 -18.84 -10.86
C GLN A 130 -1.28 -17.89 -9.86
N LEU A 131 -1.59 -18.40 -8.66
CA LEU A 131 -2.03 -17.57 -7.55
C LEU A 131 -0.82 -16.85 -6.94
N SER A 132 -1.01 -15.57 -6.61
CA SER A 132 -0.09 -14.80 -5.78
C SER A 132 0.03 -15.43 -4.39
N ASP A 133 1.13 -15.15 -3.69
CA ASP A 133 1.31 -15.62 -2.31
C ASP A 133 0.17 -15.13 -1.40
N ILE A 134 -0.17 -13.84 -1.48
CA ILE A 134 -1.36 -13.29 -0.84
C ILE A 134 -2.43 -13.07 -1.90
N TYR A 135 -3.59 -13.71 -1.77
CA TYR A 135 -4.67 -13.60 -2.73
C TYR A 135 -6.04 -13.49 -2.05
N THR A 136 -7.05 -13.09 -2.83
CA THR A 136 -8.41 -12.91 -2.32
C THR A 136 -9.40 -13.85 -3.01
N THR A 137 -10.40 -14.29 -2.27
CA THR A 137 -11.55 -15.02 -2.82
C THR A 137 -12.85 -14.36 -2.39
N THR A 138 -13.79 -14.23 -3.32
CA THR A 138 -15.16 -13.82 -2.99
C THR A 138 -15.88 -14.99 -2.36
N ASN A 139 -16.45 -14.79 -1.18
CA ASN A 139 -17.24 -15.80 -0.51
C ASN A 139 -18.68 -15.71 -1.01
N THR A 140 -19.32 -16.86 -1.20
CA THR A 140 -20.75 -16.90 -1.48
C THR A 140 -21.51 -16.62 -0.19
N ILE A 141 -22.26 -15.50 -0.17
CA ILE A 141 -23.18 -15.18 0.91
C ILE A 141 -24.34 -16.17 0.80
N LEU A 142 -24.37 -17.14 1.71
CA LEU A 142 -25.49 -18.06 1.82
C LEU A 142 -26.62 -17.31 2.51
N SER A 143 -27.43 -16.62 1.72
CA SER A 143 -28.77 -16.25 2.14
C SER A 143 -29.58 -17.54 2.19
N VAL A 144 -29.66 -18.17 3.36
CA VAL A 144 -30.77 -19.09 3.61
C VAL A 144 -31.98 -18.19 3.80
N PRO A 145 -33.00 -18.24 2.91
CA PRO A 145 -34.23 -17.50 3.13
C PRO A 145 -34.96 -18.14 4.31
N VAL A 146 -34.65 -17.66 5.51
CA VAL A 146 -35.28 -18.06 6.76
C VAL A 146 -36.42 -17.10 7.08
N PHE A 147 -37.51 -17.64 7.59
CA PHE A 147 -38.62 -16.84 8.08
C PHE A 147 -38.14 -15.96 9.23
N ARG A 148 -38.30 -14.64 9.10
CA ARG A 148 -37.85 -13.65 10.08
C ARG A 148 -38.98 -12.73 10.48
N VAL A 149 -39.00 -12.34 11.75
CA VAL A 149 -39.85 -11.28 12.28
C VAL A 149 -38.95 -10.10 12.58
N GLY A 150 -38.99 -9.09 11.71
CA GLY A 150 -38.17 -7.89 11.81
C GLY A 150 -38.74 -6.85 12.77
N SER A 151 -38.06 -5.71 12.89
CA SER A 151 -38.54 -4.60 13.74
C SER A 151 -39.70 -3.82 13.11
N SER A 152 -39.92 -4.03 11.81
CA SER A 152 -41.01 -3.46 11.03
C SER A 152 -41.57 -4.50 10.05
N GLU A 153 -42.74 -4.20 9.47
CA GLU A 153 -43.36 -5.03 8.44
C GLU A 153 -42.43 -5.21 7.22
N GLN A 154 -41.68 -4.16 6.87
CA GLN A 154 -40.75 -4.16 5.73
C GLN A 154 -39.52 -5.07 5.94
N GLU A 155 -39.16 -5.31 7.20
CA GLU A 155 -38.06 -6.21 7.57
C GLU A 155 -38.54 -7.64 7.84
N SER A 156 -39.86 -7.84 7.95
CA SER A 156 -40.50 -9.11 8.30
C SER A 156 -40.84 -9.95 7.08
N SER A 157 -40.89 -11.26 7.29
CA SER A 157 -41.40 -12.23 6.35
C SER A 157 -42.93 -12.17 6.26
N ASN A 158 -43.47 -12.43 5.08
CA ASN A 158 -44.91 -12.49 4.83
C ASN A 158 -45.46 -13.89 5.13
N VAL A 159 -46.64 -13.91 5.76
CA VAL A 159 -47.42 -15.12 6.00
C VAL A 159 -48.67 -15.07 5.14
N PHE A 160 -48.91 -16.15 4.39
CA PHE A 160 -50.11 -16.36 3.59
C PHE A 160 -50.93 -17.51 4.19
N SER A 161 -52.13 -17.76 3.66
CA SER A 161 -53.07 -18.74 4.23
C SER A 161 -52.54 -20.17 4.30
N ASN A 162 -51.61 -20.53 3.41
CA ASN A 162 -51.03 -21.88 3.30
C ASN A 162 -49.53 -21.88 3.00
N THR A 163 -48.86 -20.73 3.06
CA THR A 163 -47.44 -20.61 2.74
C THR A 163 -46.85 -19.39 3.44
N SER A 164 -45.52 -19.31 3.45
CA SER A 164 -44.76 -18.15 3.89
C SER A 164 -43.80 -17.72 2.79
N SER A 165 -43.33 -16.48 2.82
CA SER A 165 -42.33 -16.01 1.84
C SER A 165 -40.98 -16.73 1.99
N GLU A 166 -40.63 -17.19 3.19
CA GLU A 166 -39.39 -17.88 3.51
C GLU A 166 -39.65 -19.16 4.32
N LEU A 167 -38.65 -20.04 4.43
CA LEU A 167 -38.76 -21.30 5.15
C LEU A 167 -38.88 -21.09 6.66
N VAL A 168 -39.92 -21.67 7.26
CA VAL A 168 -40.10 -21.72 8.71
C VAL A 168 -39.30 -22.91 9.26
N ILE A 169 -38.24 -22.63 9.99
CA ILE A 169 -37.36 -23.62 10.63
C ILE A 169 -37.24 -23.35 12.12
N ASN A 170 -37.08 -24.42 12.92
CA ASN A 170 -37.13 -24.38 14.39
C ASN A 170 -36.00 -23.59 15.05
N ASP A 171 -34.86 -23.48 14.38
CA ASP A 171 -33.72 -22.70 14.84
C ASP A 171 -32.88 -22.28 13.63
N TYR A 172 -32.33 -21.07 13.68
CA TYR A 172 -31.39 -20.57 12.70
C TYR A 172 -30.40 -19.62 13.38
N ASN A 173 -29.15 -19.65 12.93
CA ASN A 173 -28.12 -18.74 13.37
C ASN A 173 -27.61 -17.92 12.17
N PHE A 174 -27.70 -16.60 12.27
CA PHE A 174 -27.00 -15.69 11.36
C PHE A 174 -25.53 -15.62 11.79
N ASN A 175 -24.75 -16.65 11.48
CA ASN A 175 -23.30 -16.56 11.64
C ASN A 175 -22.77 -15.35 10.86
N SER A 176 -21.76 -14.67 11.40
CA SER A 176 -21.08 -13.58 10.70
C SER A 176 -20.61 -14.06 9.33
N GLN A 177 -21.20 -13.52 8.27
CA GLN A 177 -20.81 -13.84 6.90
C GLN A 177 -19.80 -12.81 6.43
N PHE A 178 -18.68 -13.29 5.88
CA PHE A 178 -17.65 -12.45 5.28
C PHE A 178 -17.87 -12.42 3.77
N ASN A 179 -17.84 -11.24 3.16
CA ASN A 179 -17.95 -11.06 1.71
C ASN A 179 -16.72 -11.62 0.97
N MET A 180 -15.54 -11.56 1.59
CA MET A 180 -14.28 -12.01 1.00
C MET A 180 -13.33 -12.60 2.05
N THR A 181 -12.47 -13.48 1.59
CA THR A 181 -11.35 -14.03 2.38
C THR A 181 -10.03 -13.57 1.79
N ILE A 182 -9.12 -13.06 2.64
CA ILE A 182 -7.72 -12.82 2.29
C ILE A 182 -6.93 -14.06 2.71
N TRP A 183 -6.36 -14.76 1.74
CA TRP A 183 -5.53 -15.94 1.94
C TRP A 183 -4.07 -15.55 2.04
N VAL A 184 -3.41 -16.08 3.06
CA VAL A 184 -2.03 -15.74 3.41
C VAL A 184 -1.24 -17.03 3.65
N PRO A 185 -0.02 -17.21 3.13
CA PRO A 185 0.73 -18.43 3.35
C PRO A 185 1.07 -18.60 4.83
N LEU A 186 0.87 -19.79 5.40
CA LEU A 186 1.07 -20.03 6.84
C LEU A 186 2.48 -19.65 7.32
N ALA A 187 3.53 -19.97 6.55
CA ALA A 187 4.91 -19.65 6.90
C ALA A 187 5.14 -18.14 7.02
N PHE A 188 4.65 -17.37 6.06
CA PHE A 188 4.73 -15.92 6.06
C PHE A 188 3.89 -15.32 7.20
N PHE A 189 2.65 -15.79 7.39
CA PHE A 189 1.79 -15.35 8.47
C PHE A 189 2.46 -15.53 9.84
N ASN A 190 3.12 -16.66 10.06
CA ASN A 190 3.86 -16.95 11.29
C ASN A 190 5.06 -16.01 11.52
N SER A 191 5.68 -15.48 10.46
CA SER A 191 6.80 -14.53 10.58
C SER A 191 6.38 -13.12 10.98
N LEU A 192 5.10 -12.75 10.83
CA LEU A 192 4.63 -11.39 11.11
C LEU A 192 4.59 -11.06 12.62
N GLY A 193 4.58 -12.06 13.50
CA GLY A 193 4.37 -11.82 14.92
C GLY A 193 4.36 -13.06 15.79
N ALA A 194 4.33 -12.86 17.10
CA ALA A 194 4.30 -13.97 18.06
C ALA A 194 2.89 -14.61 18.21
N THR A 195 1.82 -13.82 18.07
CA THR A 195 0.43 -14.25 18.30
C THR A 195 -0.42 -14.11 17.05
N SER A 196 -1.47 -14.93 16.93
CA SER A 196 -2.42 -14.87 15.80
C SER A 196 -3.10 -13.50 15.69
N SER A 197 -3.54 -12.93 16.82
CA SER A 197 -4.19 -11.61 16.84
C SER A 197 -3.27 -10.49 16.36
N LEU A 198 -1.97 -10.52 16.71
CA LEU A 198 -1.02 -9.53 16.23
C LEU A 198 -0.82 -9.66 14.71
N ARG A 199 -0.61 -10.88 14.21
CA ARG A 199 -0.40 -11.16 12.78
C ARG A 199 -1.58 -10.72 11.93
N GLU A 200 -2.79 -11.03 12.39
CA GLU A 200 -4.02 -10.59 11.72
C GLU A 200 -4.15 -9.07 11.76
N SER A 201 -3.85 -8.43 12.90
CA SER A 201 -3.90 -6.95 13.01
C SER A 201 -2.94 -6.25 12.05
N ILE A 202 -1.77 -6.82 11.78
CA ILE A 202 -0.79 -6.28 10.84
C ILE A 202 -1.34 -6.30 9.41
N ILE A 203 -1.97 -7.40 9.01
CA ILE A 203 -2.58 -7.55 7.68
C ILE A 203 -3.79 -6.62 7.55
N ARG A 204 -4.64 -6.57 8.59
CA ARG A 204 -5.81 -5.67 8.63
C ARG A 204 -5.42 -4.20 8.57
N ASN A 205 -4.34 -3.78 9.24
CA ASN A 205 -3.85 -2.40 9.17
C ASN A 205 -3.55 -1.95 7.73
N PHE A 206 -3.13 -2.87 6.86
CA PHE A 206 -2.99 -2.61 5.43
C PHE A 206 -4.35 -2.69 4.71
N ALA A 207 -5.08 -3.79 4.90
CA ALA A 207 -6.31 -4.06 4.16
C ALA A 207 -7.43 -3.04 4.42
N ASP A 208 -7.62 -2.59 5.67
CA ASP A 208 -8.64 -1.62 6.08
C ASP A 208 -8.49 -0.25 5.40
N LYS A 209 -7.30 0.08 4.87
CA LYS A 209 -7.07 1.34 4.15
C LYS A 209 -7.62 1.33 2.73
N TYR A 210 -7.83 0.15 2.15
CA TYR A 210 -8.11 0.00 0.72
C TYR A 210 -9.38 -0.81 0.42
N ILE A 211 -9.85 -1.63 1.36
CA ILE A 211 -11.13 -2.31 1.25
C ILE A 211 -12.24 -1.27 1.45
N ASN A 212 -13.18 -1.23 0.50
CA ASN A 212 -14.31 -0.29 0.54
C ASN A 212 -15.16 -0.53 1.80
N ALA A 213 -15.67 0.56 2.37
CA ALA A 213 -16.61 0.50 3.49
C ALA A 213 -17.83 -0.38 3.14
N GLY A 214 -18.23 -1.24 4.08
CA GLY A 214 -19.35 -2.17 3.91
C GLY A 214 -18.96 -3.58 3.42
N ILE A 215 -17.71 -3.80 3.01
CA ILE A 215 -17.19 -5.14 2.72
C ILE A 215 -16.60 -5.72 4.02
N ILE A 216 -17.18 -6.81 4.50
CA ILE A 216 -16.68 -7.55 5.67
C ILE A 216 -15.76 -8.66 5.17
N TYR A 217 -14.56 -8.78 5.75
CA TYR A 217 -13.59 -9.78 5.33
C TYR A 217 -12.91 -10.49 6.51
N ASN A 218 -12.47 -11.71 6.25
CA ASN A 218 -11.63 -12.49 7.15
C ASN A 218 -10.25 -12.73 6.54
N CYS A 219 -9.25 -12.89 7.41
CA CYS A 219 -7.91 -13.32 7.04
C CYS A 219 -7.77 -14.80 7.40
N ALA A 220 -7.38 -15.64 6.44
CA ALA A 220 -7.19 -17.07 6.63
C ALA A 220 -5.83 -17.52 6.09
N THR A 221 -5.25 -18.54 6.72
CA THR A 221 -3.99 -19.13 6.26
C THR A 221 -4.22 -20.38 5.43
N TYR A 222 -3.32 -20.66 4.50
CA TYR A 222 -3.27 -21.90 3.73
C TYR A 222 -1.86 -22.50 3.71
#